data_AF-A0A0N0BMA2-F1
#
_entry.id   AF-A0A0N0BMA2-F1
#
_cell.length_a   1.000
_cell.length_b   1.000
_cell.length_c   1.000
_cell.angle_alpha   90.00
_cell.angle_beta   90.00
_cell.angle_gamma   90.00
#
_symmetry.space_group_name_H-M   'P 1'
#
loop_
_entity.id
_entity.type
_entity.pdbx_description
1 polymer ?
#
loop_
_entity_poly.entity_id
_entity_poly.type
_entity_poly.pdbx_seq_one_letter_code
_entity_poly.pdbx_strand_id
1 'polypeptide(L)'
;MEFRYTEDGTPTLFHPGYGEAYHPRQGALLQARRLYLEKTRTHLHPAPRVLEVGLGLMVNFRVALESALARGVFLRYLAVEKEPLPREVMAAIRLPLPLGERVFGEILKAWPEERFAGPWGELKVVFGDIREAALPTLWATAVFLDPFSPQKNPEAWEEEVLKKLRLASRRGAVLATYSA
;
A
#
# COMPACT_ATOMS: atom_id res chain seq x y z
N MET A 1 -15.69 1.11 12.95
CA MET A 1 -15.02 0.05 12.17
C MET A 1 -15.12 -1.25 12.94
N GLU A 2 -15.13 -2.39 12.25
CA GLU A 2 -15.28 -3.72 12.88
C GLU A 2 -14.13 -4.64 12.44
N PHE A 3 -13.51 -5.37 13.37
CA PHE A 3 -12.47 -6.36 13.06
C PHE A 3 -13.09 -7.62 12.45
N ARG A 4 -12.44 -8.15 11.41
CA ARG A 4 -12.80 -9.43 10.77
C ARG A 4 -11.54 -10.23 10.47
N TYR A 5 -11.68 -11.53 10.30
CA TYR A 5 -10.61 -12.40 9.80
C TYR A 5 -10.92 -12.82 8.36
N THR A 6 -9.91 -12.83 7.51
CA THR A 6 -9.96 -13.41 6.16
C THR A 6 -9.68 -14.91 6.23
N GLU A 7 -9.95 -15.62 5.14
CA GLU A 7 -9.79 -17.07 5.02
C GLU A 7 -8.33 -17.54 5.14
N ASP A 8 -7.37 -16.67 4.81
CA ASP A 8 -5.94 -16.90 5.06
C ASP A 8 -5.51 -16.65 6.53
N GLY A 9 -6.46 -16.36 7.41
CA GLY A 9 -6.25 -16.11 8.84
C GLY A 9 -5.74 -14.71 9.16
N THR A 10 -5.56 -13.83 8.18
CA THR A 10 -5.13 -12.45 8.45
C THR A 10 -6.29 -11.56 8.88
N PRO A 11 -6.08 -10.62 9.81
CA PRO A 11 -7.14 -9.71 10.20
C PRO A 11 -7.32 -8.59 9.15
N THR A 12 -8.57 -8.19 8.96
CA THR A 12 -9.00 -7.06 8.13
C THR A 12 -10.00 -6.20 8.92
N LEU A 13 -10.35 -5.03 8.39
CA LEU A 13 -11.32 -4.13 8.99
C LEU A 13 -12.45 -3.87 8.04
N PHE A 14 -13.67 -3.79 8.57
CA PHE A 14 -14.83 -3.31 7.83
C PHE A 14 -15.01 -1.81 8.05
N HIS A 15 -15.03 -1.05 6.94
CA HIS A 15 -15.30 0.37 6.92
C HIS A 15 -16.80 0.63 6.71
N PRO A 16 -17.55 1.07 7.73
CA PRO A 16 -19.00 1.21 7.62
C PRO A 16 -19.42 2.31 6.63
N GLY A 17 -18.61 3.36 6.46
CA GLY A 17 -18.89 4.44 5.50
C GLY A 17 -18.83 3.99 4.04
N TYR A 18 -17.93 3.05 3.72
CA TYR A 18 -17.84 2.47 2.38
C TYR A 18 -18.67 1.19 2.27
N GLY A 19 -19.01 0.55 3.39
CA GLY A 19 -19.70 -0.74 3.41
C GLY A 19 -18.82 -1.89 2.90
N GLU A 20 -17.50 -1.74 2.99
CA GLU A 20 -16.51 -2.68 2.45
C GLU A 20 -15.43 -3.00 3.48
N ALA A 21 -14.83 -4.19 3.35
CA ALA A 21 -13.63 -4.52 4.10
C ALA A 21 -12.39 -3.98 3.38
N TYR A 22 -11.36 -3.59 4.14
CA TYR A 22 -10.08 -3.12 3.61
C TYR A 22 -9.36 -4.16 2.74
N HIS A 23 -9.69 -5.44 2.89
CA HIS A 23 -9.14 -6.54 2.09
C HIS A 23 -10.21 -7.58 1.82
N PRO A 24 -10.12 -8.31 0.70
CA PRO A 24 -11.08 -9.32 0.31
C PRO A 24 -11.06 -10.51 1.28
N ARG A 25 -12.18 -11.25 1.31
CA ARG A 25 -12.39 -12.38 2.23
C ARG A 25 -11.33 -13.48 2.06
N GLN A 26 -10.77 -13.65 0.86
CA GLN A 26 -9.77 -14.69 0.57
C GLN A 26 -8.40 -14.44 1.24
N GLY A 27 -8.07 -13.21 1.62
CA GLY A 27 -6.81 -12.94 2.33
C GLY A 27 -6.11 -11.65 1.97
N ALA A 28 -5.84 -10.79 2.97
CA ALA A 28 -5.10 -9.55 2.80
C ALA A 28 -3.65 -9.81 2.34
N LEU A 29 -3.00 -10.79 2.96
CA LEU A 29 -1.60 -11.11 2.68
C LEU A 29 -1.45 -11.79 1.31
N LEU A 30 -2.36 -12.71 0.97
CA LEU A 30 -2.34 -13.39 -0.32
C LEU A 30 -2.53 -12.40 -1.48
N GLN A 31 -3.47 -11.46 -1.36
CA GLN A 31 -3.69 -10.41 -2.34
C GLN A 31 -2.45 -9.52 -2.48
N ALA A 32 -1.94 -8.97 -1.37
CA ALA A 32 -0.74 -8.14 -1.36
C ALA A 32 0.46 -8.83 -2.03
N ARG A 33 0.64 -10.14 -1.80
CA ARG A 33 1.71 -10.92 -2.43
C ARG A 33 1.44 -11.19 -3.91
N ARG A 34 0.31 -11.81 -4.26
CA ARG A 34 0.04 -12.32 -5.61
C ARG A 34 -0.34 -11.24 -6.59
N LEU A 35 -1.18 -10.30 -6.18
CA LEU A 35 -1.70 -9.26 -7.04
C LEU A 35 -0.72 -8.09 -7.12
N TYR A 36 -0.31 -7.52 -5.99
CA TYR A 36 0.49 -6.30 -6.00
C TYR A 36 1.99 -6.59 -6.16
N LEU A 37 2.59 -7.37 -5.25
CA LEU A 37 4.03 -7.63 -5.27
C LEU A 37 4.49 -8.44 -6.51
N GLU A 38 3.76 -9.51 -6.85
CA GLU A 38 4.16 -10.44 -7.92
C GLU A 38 3.83 -9.91 -9.32
N LYS A 39 2.59 -9.46 -9.59
CA LYS A 39 2.23 -8.98 -10.94
C LYS A 39 3.02 -7.76 -11.35
N THR A 40 3.35 -6.87 -10.40
CA THR A 40 4.18 -5.69 -10.71
C THR A 40 5.68 -5.99 -10.77
N ARG A 41 6.09 -7.23 -10.47
CA ARG A 41 7.50 -7.66 -10.43
C ARG A 41 8.35 -6.88 -9.44
N THR A 42 7.74 -6.24 -8.45
CA THR A 42 8.43 -5.48 -7.40
C THR A 42 9.43 -6.37 -6.63
N HIS A 43 9.08 -7.64 -6.40
CA HIS A 43 9.95 -8.65 -5.78
C HIS A 43 11.17 -9.06 -6.62
N LEU A 44 11.26 -8.64 -7.88
CA LEU A 44 12.41 -8.89 -8.76
C LEU A 44 13.23 -7.62 -9.04
N HIS A 45 12.66 -6.45 -8.79
CA HIS A 45 13.31 -5.18 -9.12
C HIS A 45 14.47 -4.90 -8.14
N PRO A 46 15.67 -4.51 -8.61
CA PRO A 46 16.86 -4.31 -7.75
C PRO A 46 16.83 -3.02 -6.93
N ALA A 47 15.99 -2.06 -7.31
CA ALA A 47 15.79 -0.79 -6.58
C ALA A 47 14.31 -0.36 -6.67
N PRO A 48 13.38 -1.09 -6.04
CA PRO A 48 11.95 -0.89 -6.23
C PRO A 48 11.49 0.50 -5.74
N ARG A 49 10.67 1.16 -6.55
CA ARG A 49 9.98 2.41 -6.25
C ARG A 49 8.48 2.19 -6.42
N VAL A 50 7.77 2.00 -5.32
CA VAL A 50 6.34 1.71 -5.33
C VAL A 50 5.56 2.98 -5.06
N LEU A 51 4.59 3.28 -5.92
CA LEU A 51 3.55 4.27 -5.67
C LEU A 51 2.25 3.56 -5.32
N GLU A 52 1.70 3.81 -4.14
CA GLU A 52 0.41 3.26 -3.69
C GLU A 52 -0.65 4.33 -3.55
N VAL A 53 -1.89 4.02 -3.94
CA VAL A 53 -3.08 4.81 -3.66
C VAL A 53 -4.00 3.97 -2.79
N GLY A 54 -4.31 4.45 -1.58
CA GLY A 54 -4.99 3.67 -0.54
C GLY A 54 -4.01 2.83 0.27
N LEU A 55 -3.35 3.46 1.25
CA LEU A 55 -2.37 2.78 2.12
C LEU A 55 -3.05 1.86 3.13
N GLY A 56 -4.21 2.26 3.65
CA GLY A 56 -5.04 1.52 4.59
C GLY A 56 -4.26 0.94 5.76
N LEU A 57 -4.25 -0.39 5.86
CA LEU A 57 -3.58 -1.15 6.92
C LEU A 57 -2.07 -1.38 6.68
N MET A 58 -1.50 -0.73 5.66
CA MET A 58 -0.12 -0.88 5.22
C MET A 58 0.28 -2.31 4.81
N VAL A 59 -0.68 -3.15 4.42
CA VAL A 59 -0.40 -4.58 4.12
C VAL A 59 0.49 -4.70 2.89
N ASN A 60 0.16 -3.99 1.80
CA ASN A 60 0.99 -3.98 0.58
C ASN A 60 2.40 -3.45 0.86
N PHE A 61 2.51 -2.36 1.63
CA PHE A 61 3.80 -1.82 2.08
C PHE A 61 4.61 -2.86 2.87
N ARG A 62 4.01 -3.50 3.88
CA ARG A 62 4.68 -4.50 4.73
C ARG A 62 5.15 -5.71 3.91
N VAL A 63 4.36 -6.16 2.93
CA VAL A 63 4.72 -7.25 2.02
C VAL A 63 5.86 -6.85 1.07
N ALA A 64 5.82 -5.63 0.51
CA ALA A 64 6.91 -5.11 -0.33
C ALA A 64 8.20 -4.92 0.47
N LEU A 65 8.09 -4.45 1.72
CA LEU A 65 9.21 -4.26 2.64
C LEU A 65 9.87 -5.58 3.03
N GLU A 66 9.08 -6.59 3.41
CA GLU A 66 9.60 -7.94 3.71
C GLU A 66 10.40 -8.47 2.51
N SER A 67 9.86 -8.35 1.29
CA SER A 67 10.52 -8.80 0.07
C SER A 67 11.81 -8.02 -0.22
N ALA A 68 11.86 -6.72 0.05
CA ALA A 68 13.04 -5.89 -0.14
C ALA A 68 14.13 -6.24 0.88
N LEU A 69 13.76 -6.37 2.16
CA LEU A 69 14.66 -6.74 3.25
C LEU A 69 15.28 -8.12 3.03
N ALA A 70 14.48 -9.12 2.65
CA ALA A 70 14.97 -10.47 2.37
C ALA A 70 15.98 -10.53 1.22
N ARG A 71 15.93 -9.56 0.30
CA ARG A 71 16.86 -9.43 -0.85
C ARG A 71 18.01 -8.45 -0.59
N GLY A 72 18.00 -7.73 0.53
CA GLY A 72 18.99 -6.68 0.82
C GLY A 72 18.93 -5.49 -0.14
N VAL A 73 17.76 -5.16 -0.68
CA VAL A 73 17.59 -4.02 -1.60
C VAL A 73 16.84 -2.86 -0.95
N PHE A 74 17.16 -1.64 -1.37
CA PHE A 74 16.55 -0.42 -0.84
C PHE A 74 15.14 -0.21 -1.43
N LEU A 75 14.10 -0.19 -0.58
CA LEU A 75 12.74 0.10 -0.99
C LEU A 75 12.45 1.60 -0.93
N ARG A 76 11.96 2.19 -2.01
CA ARG A 76 11.32 3.52 -1.96
C ARG A 76 9.82 3.36 -2.09
N TYR A 77 9.09 3.90 -1.14
CA TYR A 77 7.64 3.77 -1.11
C TYR A 77 7.00 5.15 -0.96
N LEU A 78 6.08 5.46 -1.87
CA LEU A 78 5.26 6.67 -1.83
C LEU A 78 3.80 6.21 -1.77
N ALA A 79 3.09 6.58 -0.71
CA ALA A 79 1.68 6.29 -0.57
C ALA A 79 0.86 7.58 -0.56
N VAL A 80 -0.33 7.54 -1.12
CA VAL A 80 -1.35 8.58 -0.94
C VAL A 80 -2.51 7.97 -0.16
N GLU A 81 -2.80 8.56 1.00
CA GLU A 81 -3.83 8.08 1.92
C GLU A 81 -4.77 9.22 2.30
N LYS A 82 -6.06 9.05 2.02
CA LYS A 82 -7.07 10.08 2.29
C LYS A 82 -7.56 10.02 3.73
N GLU A 83 -7.69 8.83 4.29
CA GLU A 83 -8.30 8.59 5.60
C GLU A 83 -7.39 7.68 6.44
N PRO A 84 -6.30 8.22 7.02
CA PRO A 84 -5.34 7.40 7.77
C PRO A 84 -5.98 6.77 9.00
N LEU A 85 -5.70 5.47 9.19
CA LEU A 85 -6.21 4.73 10.33
C LEU A 85 -5.49 5.12 11.63
N PRO A 86 -6.20 5.06 12.78
CA PRO A 86 -5.56 5.21 14.09
C PRO A 86 -4.46 4.15 14.30
N ARG A 87 -3.40 4.55 15.01
CA ARG A 87 -2.26 3.69 15.32
C ARG A 87 -2.69 2.38 15.99
N GLU A 88 -3.65 2.45 16.91
CA GLU A 88 -4.12 1.31 17.73
C GLU A 88 -4.76 0.25 16.85
N VAL A 89 -5.51 0.68 15.85
CA VAL A 89 -6.19 -0.16 14.87
C VAL A 89 -5.17 -0.91 14.02
N MET A 90 -4.15 -0.20 13.52
CA MET A 90 -3.07 -0.82 12.74
C MET A 90 -2.20 -1.74 13.59
N ALA A 91 -1.94 -1.37 14.85
CA ALA A 91 -1.12 -2.17 15.77
C ALA A 91 -1.75 -3.54 16.11
N ALA A 92 -3.07 -3.68 15.98
CA ALA A 92 -3.78 -4.94 16.17
C ALA A 92 -3.62 -5.92 14.99
N ILE A 93 -3.23 -5.43 13.81
CA ILE A 93 -3.02 -6.27 12.63
C ILE A 93 -1.62 -6.88 12.67
N ARG A 94 -1.54 -8.16 13.03
CA ARG A 94 -0.29 -8.95 12.99
C ARG A 94 -0.22 -9.75 11.68
N LEU A 95 0.90 -9.61 10.97
CA LEU A 95 1.18 -10.36 9.75
C LEU A 95 2.41 -11.26 9.94
N PRO A 96 2.49 -12.42 9.29
CA PRO A 96 3.66 -13.32 9.35
C PRO A 96 4.81 -12.80 8.47
N LEU A 97 5.27 -11.58 8.75
CA LEU A 97 6.31 -10.84 7.99
C LEU A 97 7.41 -10.35 8.97
N PRO A 98 8.23 -11.25 9.54
CA PRO A 98 9.05 -10.94 10.70
C PRO A 98 10.11 -9.84 10.51
N LEU A 99 10.55 -9.57 9.28
CA LEU A 99 11.47 -8.45 9.00
C LEU A 99 10.68 -7.14 8.87
N GLY A 100 9.60 -7.17 8.09
CA GLY A 100 8.69 -6.04 7.88
C GLY A 100 8.02 -5.58 9.17
N GLU A 101 7.59 -6.50 10.04
CA GLU A 101 6.92 -6.22 11.32
C GLU A 101 7.81 -5.43 12.28
N ARG A 102 9.12 -5.68 12.27
CA ARG A 102 10.06 -4.93 13.12
C ARG A 102 10.13 -3.47 12.71
N VAL A 103 10.27 -3.21 11.40
CA VAL A 103 10.29 -1.85 10.87
C VAL A 103 8.93 -1.17 11.02
N PHE A 104 7.84 -1.89 10.77
CA PHE A 104 6.48 -1.40 10.96
C PHE A 104 6.22 -0.98 12.41
N GLY A 105 6.74 -1.74 13.38
CA GLY A 105 6.69 -1.38 14.80
C GLY A 105 7.36 -0.03 15.10
N GLU A 106 8.47 0.29 14.45
CA GLU A 106 9.13 1.60 14.57
C GLU A 106 8.33 2.71 13.89
N ILE A 107 7.79 2.46 12.69
CA ILE A 107 6.90 3.40 11.98
C ILE A 107 5.69 3.75 12.84
N LEU A 108 5.05 2.75 13.47
CA LEU A 108 3.88 2.95 14.33
C LEU A 108 4.16 3.85 15.55
N LYS A 109 5.40 3.93 16.05
CA LYS A 109 5.71 4.82 17.20
C LYS A 109 5.58 6.28 16.85
N ALA A 110 5.85 6.64 15.59
CA ALA A 110 5.80 8.00 15.08
C ALA A 110 4.62 8.22 14.12
N TRP A 111 3.72 7.25 13.95
CA TRP A 111 2.51 7.47 13.15
C TRP A 111 1.61 8.54 13.81
N PRO A 112 1.06 9.53 13.07
CA PRO A 112 0.99 9.67 11.61
C PRO A 112 1.98 10.70 11.01
N GLU A 113 3.27 10.61 11.30
CA GLU A 113 4.27 11.36 10.55
C GLU A 113 4.27 10.97 9.05
N GLU A 114 4.70 11.90 8.19
CA GLU A 114 4.66 11.69 6.73
C GLU A 114 5.89 10.98 6.16
N ARG A 115 6.99 10.92 6.91
CA ARG A 115 8.29 10.49 6.39
C ARG A 115 9.00 9.56 7.37
N PHE A 116 9.34 8.37 6.88
CA PHE A 116 10.10 7.38 7.60
C PHE A 116 11.26 6.91 6.72
N ALA A 117 12.43 6.75 7.31
CA ALA A 117 13.61 6.29 6.59
C ALA A 117 14.53 5.46 7.50
N GLY A 118 15.31 4.58 6.88
CA GLY A 118 16.35 3.81 7.54
C GLY A 118 17.13 2.97 6.53
N PRO A 119 17.98 2.04 7.00
CA PRO A 119 18.73 1.13 6.12
C PRO A 119 17.84 0.28 5.19
N TRP A 120 16.57 0.07 5.59
CA TRP A 120 15.57 -0.69 4.85
C TRP A 120 14.99 0.06 3.64
N GLY A 121 15.07 1.38 3.61
CA GLY A 121 14.35 2.17 2.63
C GLY A 121 13.78 3.48 3.15
N GLU A 122 12.83 4.01 2.39
CA GLU A 122 12.01 5.16 2.74
C GLU A 122 10.52 4.87 2.49
N LEU A 123 9.69 5.35 3.41
CA LEU A 123 8.24 5.49 3.24
C LEU A 123 7.91 6.98 3.33
N LYS A 124 7.33 7.51 2.26
CA LYS A 124 6.67 8.82 2.26
C LYS A 124 5.17 8.61 2.13
N VAL A 125 4.39 9.22 3.02
CA VAL A 125 2.93 9.25 2.94
C VAL A 125 2.50 10.68 2.63
N VAL A 126 1.61 10.82 1.64
CA VAL A 126 0.91 12.05 1.34
C VAL A 126 -0.50 11.88 1.87
N PHE A 127 -0.82 12.58 2.96
CA PHE A 127 -2.17 12.58 3.51
C PHE A 127 -3.05 13.52 2.68
N GLY A 128 -4.12 12.98 2.09
CA GLY A 128 -5.05 13.74 1.27
C GLY A 128 -5.60 12.97 0.07
N ASP A 129 -6.40 13.67 -0.73
CA ASP A 129 -7.05 13.11 -1.91
C ASP A 129 -6.05 12.97 -3.07
N ILE A 130 -6.06 11.83 -3.75
CA ILE A 130 -5.18 11.55 -4.90
C ILE A 130 -5.37 12.54 -6.06
N ARG A 131 -6.55 13.16 -6.19
CA ARG A 131 -6.82 14.20 -7.19
C ARG A 131 -6.01 15.46 -6.94
N GLU A 132 -5.67 15.75 -5.70
CA GLU A 132 -4.91 16.94 -5.29
C GLU A 132 -3.43 16.63 -5.03
N ALA A 133 -3.10 15.37 -4.70
CA ALA A 133 -1.74 14.96 -4.41
C ALA A 133 -0.76 15.26 -5.55
N ALA A 134 0.35 15.90 -5.20
CA ALA A 134 1.47 16.13 -6.10
C ALA A 134 2.36 14.87 -6.19
N LEU A 135 2.37 14.23 -7.35
CA LEU A 135 3.15 13.02 -7.59
C LEU A 135 4.44 13.33 -8.37
N PRO A 136 5.56 12.66 -8.04
CA PRO A 136 6.80 12.81 -8.79
C PRO A 136 6.67 12.18 -10.19
N THR A 137 7.16 12.88 -11.21
CA THR A 137 7.13 12.42 -12.61
C THR A 137 8.19 11.33 -12.86
N LEU A 138 7.85 10.29 -13.64
CA LEU A 138 8.75 9.18 -14.01
C LEU A 138 9.54 8.58 -12.83
N TRP A 139 8.87 8.39 -11.70
CA TRP A 139 9.46 7.94 -10.45
C TRP A 139 9.16 6.47 -10.16
N ALA A 140 7.91 6.04 -10.31
CA ALA A 140 7.44 4.72 -9.88
C ALA A 140 7.92 3.62 -10.84
N THR A 141 8.44 2.52 -10.28
CA THR A 141 8.70 1.27 -11.03
C THR A 141 7.51 0.31 -10.93
N ALA A 142 6.62 0.52 -9.98
CA ALA A 142 5.37 -0.21 -9.80
C ALA A 142 4.31 0.73 -9.21
N VAL A 143 3.05 0.52 -9.59
CA VAL A 143 1.90 1.25 -9.02
C VAL A 143 0.93 0.24 -8.41
N PHE A 144 0.58 0.43 -7.14
CA PHE A 144 -0.45 -0.32 -6.43
C PHE A 144 -1.67 0.58 -6.31
N LEU A 145 -2.67 0.35 -7.17
CA LEU A 145 -3.94 1.09 -7.13
C LEU A 145 -4.94 0.26 -6.30
N ASP A 146 -4.98 0.54 -5.01
CA ASP A 146 -5.76 -0.21 -4.00
C ASP A 146 -6.71 0.65 -3.14
N PRO A 147 -7.43 1.66 -3.68
CA PRO A 147 -8.48 2.33 -2.92
C PRO A 147 -9.70 1.41 -2.76
N PHE A 148 -10.69 1.81 -1.95
CA PHE A 148 -12.03 1.19 -1.95
C PHE A 148 -12.64 1.17 -3.37
N SER A 149 -13.61 0.29 -3.59
CA SER A 149 -14.09 -0.04 -4.93
C SER A 149 -14.59 1.18 -5.71
N PRO A 150 -14.65 1.12 -7.05
CA PRO A 150 -15.17 2.23 -7.87
C PRO A 150 -16.57 2.69 -7.47
N GLN A 151 -17.41 1.81 -6.94
CA GLN A 151 -18.74 2.19 -6.46
C GLN A 151 -18.70 3.00 -5.15
N LYS A 152 -17.61 2.88 -4.38
CA LYS A 152 -17.48 3.39 -3.02
C LYS A 152 -16.53 4.59 -2.91
N ASN A 153 -15.47 4.60 -3.70
CA ASN A 153 -14.51 5.71 -3.78
C ASN A 153 -14.24 6.06 -5.26
N PRO A 154 -15.27 6.42 -6.04
CA PRO A 154 -15.17 6.65 -7.49
C PRO A 154 -14.08 7.67 -7.86
N GLU A 155 -13.84 8.64 -6.99
CA GLU A 155 -12.87 9.71 -7.19
C GLU A 155 -11.45 9.20 -7.42
N ALA A 156 -11.08 8.09 -6.78
CA ALA A 156 -9.77 7.48 -6.93
C ALA A 156 -9.60 6.70 -8.25
N TRP A 157 -10.69 6.47 -8.99
CA TRP A 157 -10.73 5.71 -10.24
C TRP A 157 -10.99 6.58 -11.48
N GLU A 158 -11.10 7.89 -11.30
CA GLU A 158 -11.28 8.83 -12.40
C GLU A 158 -10.11 8.79 -13.40
N GLU A 159 -10.40 9.07 -14.67
CA GLU A 159 -9.40 9.06 -15.75
C GLU A 159 -8.21 10.00 -15.45
N GLU A 160 -8.46 11.14 -14.82
CA GLU A 160 -7.42 12.10 -14.42
C GLU A 160 -6.45 11.52 -13.38
N VAL A 161 -6.95 10.68 -12.46
CA VAL A 161 -6.08 9.94 -11.53
C VAL A 161 -5.22 8.95 -12.31
N LEU A 162 -5.80 8.18 -13.23
CA LEU A 162 -5.03 7.24 -14.06
C LEU A 162 -3.97 7.94 -14.92
N LYS A 163 -4.28 9.11 -15.49
CA LYS A 163 -3.30 9.96 -16.20
C LYS A 163 -2.17 10.41 -15.28
N LYS A 164 -2.50 10.84 -14.06
CA LYS A 164 -1.50 11.26 -13.06
C LYS A 164 -0.58 10.10 -12.67
N LEU A 165 -1.14 8.91 -12.43
CA LEU A 165 -0.36 7.69 -12.15
C LEU A 165 0.52 7.29 -13.34
N ARG A 166 0.03 7.44 -14.57
CA ARG A 166 0.80 7.19 -15.79
C ARG A 166 1.96 8.16 -15.95
N LEU A 167 1.81 9.45 -15.59
CA LEU A 167 2.89 10.43 -15.59
C LEU A 167 3.93 10.15 -14.49
N ALA A 168 3.48 9.66 -13.34
CA ALA A 168 4.38 9.25 -12.26
C ALA A 168 5.15 7.96 -12.56
N SER A 169 4.68 7.15 -13.50
CA SER A 169 5.23 5.84 -13.83
C SER A 169 6.43 5.90 -14.78
N ARG A 170 7.51 5.20 -14.44
CA ARG A 170 8.64 4.97 -15.35
C ARG A 170 8.24 4.07 -16.51
N ARG A 171 9.02 4.11 -17.59
CA ARG A 171 8.89 3.13 -18.68
C ARG A 171 9.08 1.72 -18.12
N GLY A 172 8.15 0.83 -18.44
CA GLY A 172 8.15 -0.55 -17.96
C GLY A 172 7.54 -0.74 -16.56
N ALA A 173 7.08 0.33 -15.91
CA ALA A 173 6.31 0.18 -14.68
C ALA A 173 4.97 -0.52 -14.95
N VAL A 174 4.56 -1.34 -13.99
CA VAL A 174 3.30 -2.08 -14.05
C VAL A 174 2.38 -1.55 -12.96
N LEU A 175 1.15 -1.24 -13.34
CA LEU A 175 0.06 -0.94 -12.42
C LEU A 175 -0.70 -2.23 -12.15
N ALA A 176 -0.97 -2.51 -10.87
CA ALA A 176 -1.86 -3.57 -10.43
C ALA A 176 -3.01 -2.97 -9.62
N THR A 177 -4.18 -3.60 -9.73
CA THR A 177 -5.39 -3.28 -8.98
C THR A 177 -6.28 -4.53 -8.89
N TYR A 178 -7.13 -4.63 -7.87
CA TYR A 178 -8.07 -5.74 -7.73
C TYR A 178 -9.38 -5.52 -8.50
N SER A 179 -9.67 -4.28 -8.89
CA SER A 179 -10.88 -3.92 -9.62
C SER A 179 -10.66 -4.14 -11.12
N ALA A 180 -11.67 -4.68 -11.80
CA ALA A 180 -11.65 -5.02 -13.22
C ALA A 180 -12.95 -4.59 -13.89
#